data_AF-A0A2H0WE52-F1
#
_entry.id   AF-A0A2H0WE52-F1
#
_cell.length_a   1.000
_cell.length_b   1.000
_cell.length_c   1.000
_cell.angle_alpha   90.00
_cell.angle_beta   90.00
_cell.angle_gamma   90.00
#
_symmetry.space_group_name_H-M   'P 1'
#
loop_
_entity.id
_entity.type
_entity.pdbx_description
1 polymer ?
#
loop_
_entity_poly.entity_id
_entity_poly.type
_entity_poly.pdbx_seq_one_letter_code
_entity_poly.pdbx_strand_id
1 'polypeptide(L)'
;MRLQIFITLSLAFFSSLTFAGSGLVIHTTELGVAKFHRADNRVHSYGPQHGWTPYILPDSAPTDAVLSQKNQDGSYTVFFSTLDEMMNSVVQISKNENQKVSVLNIHGHGLPGAMWFPKDAATLNSVECTSWREAASGSDDANYSQYYTPISAADIRQIRQISNSLNFHMGCTTGLREWQNATAKNSEFKMALSNDAELHFASCVVGLGLAGDKFTLGIASLLLGPSGRVETSTNFGLGDWSMPQGMGFWDYQTDQQLQQDNQNYVNNRQDSQIAQKGVVRIAAQDGKQWKTSLWADQNFMNLNGPSVLTGTQIYEVQTQIFSDRTPASVRIPGTSVYTTVEVAQ
;
A
#
# COMPACT_ATOMS: atom_id res chain seq x y z
N MET A 1 33.42 59.46 5.95
CA MET A 1 32.28 58.68 6.49
C MET A 1 31.81 57.75 5.37
N ARG A 2 31.97 56.44 5.56
CA ARG A 2 31.76 55.40 4.54
C ARG A 2 30.31 54.93 4.55
N LEU A 3 29.68 54.78 3.39
CA LEU A 3 28.65 53.77 3.17
C LEU A 3 28.60 53.44 1.66
N GLN A 4 29.39 52.44 1.24
CA GLN A 4 29.21 51.77 -0.04
C GLN A 4 28.29 50.57 0.22
N ILE A 5 27.07 50.63 -0.30
CA ILE A 5 26.13 49.52 -0.30
C ILE A 5 26.51 48.64 -1.51
N PHE A 6 27.16 47.51 -1.25
CA PHE A 6 27.28 46.43 -2.21
C PHE A 6 25.93 45.69 -2.25
N ILE A 7 25.16 45.88 -3.32
CA ILE A 7 24.08 44.96 -3.66
C ILE A 7 24.73 43.81 -4.43
N THR A 8 25.05 42.73 -3.71
CA THR A 8 25.42 41.46 -4.33
C THR A 8 24.14 40.86 -4.91
N LEU A 9 23.93 41.07 -6.21
CA LEU A 9 22.88 40.42 -6.97
C LEU A 9 23.28 38.94 -7.13
N SER A 10 22.95 38.12 -6.13
CA SER A 10 23.05 36.67 -6.23
C SER A 10 21.98 36.19 -7.21
N LEU A 11 22.33 36.18 -8.51
CA LEU A 11 21.62 35.38 -9.50
C LEU A 11 21.80 33.91 -9.07
N ALA A 12 20.88 33.41 -8.27
CA ALA A 12 20.69 31.99 -8.09
C ALA A 12 20.25 31.45 -9.46
N PHE A 13 21.22 31.02 -10.26
CA PHE A 13 20.97 30.04 -11.30
C PHE A 13 20.38 28.84 -10.57
N PHE A 14 19.05 28.73 -10.59
CA PHE A 14 18.39 27.45 -10.43
C PHE A 14 18.83 26.64 -11.63
N SER A 15 19.96 25.96 -11.48
CA SER A 15 20.26 24.77 -12.24
C SER A 15 19.06 23.87 -12.02
N SER A 16 18.16 23.81 -12.99
CA SER A 16 17.28 22.67 -13.17
C SER A 16 18.21 21.48 -13.22
N LEU A 17 18.40 20.82 -12.07
CA LEU A 17 19.02 19.51 -11.98
C LEU A 17 18.10 18.59 -12.76
N THR A 18 18.34 18.51 -14.07
CA THR A 18 18.00 17.35 -14.86
C THR A 18 18.59 16.17 -14.11
N PHE A 19 17.72 15.44 -13.41
CA PHE A 19 17.99 14.13 -12.81
C PHE A 19 18.32 13.14 -13.94
N ALA A 20 19.48 13.30 -14.55
CA ALA A 20 20.12 12.26 -15.34
C ALA A 20 20.94 11.43 -14.35
N GLY A 21 20.29 10.48 -13.66
CA GLY A 21 20.98 9.61 -12.71
C GLY A 21 20.15 8.82 -11.70
N SER A 22 18.84 9.04 -11.57
CA SER A 22 17.95 8.19 -10.76
C SER A 22 17.04 7.40 -11.69
N GLY A 23 16.81 6.11 -11.43
CA GLY A 23 15.92 5.27 -12.25
C GLY A 23 14.47 5.76 -12.26
N LEU A 24 13.58 4.96 -12.85
CA LEU A 24 12.16 5.30 -12.93
C LEU A 24 11.52 5.29 -11.54
N VAL A 25 10.69 6.30 -11.28
CA VAL A 25 9.73 6.33 -10.18
C VAL A 25 8.37 5.95 -10.76
N ILE A 26 7.77 4.87 -10.25
CA ILE A 26 6.46 4.42 -10.66
C ILE A 26 5.55 4.35 -9.44
N HIS A 27 4.43 5.06 -9.51
CA HIS A 27 3.30 4.94 -8.61
C HIS A 27 2.32 3.94 -9.20
N THR A 28 1.79 3.04 -8.38
CA THR A 28 0.72 2.15 -8.78
C THR A 28 -0.43 2.33 -7.80
N THR A 29 -1.66 2.36 -8.31
CA THR A 29 -2.86 2.36 -7.48
C THR A 29 -3.88 1.40 -8.03
N GLU A 30 -4.50 0.66 -7.12
CA GLU A 30 -5.69 -0.11 -7.47
C GLU A 30 -6.83 0.85 -7.87
N LEU A 31 -7.67 0.45 -8.83
CA LEU A 31 -8.68 1.30 -9.45
C LEU A 31 -9.74 1.85 -8.49
N GLY A 32 -10.28 1.04 -7.58
CA GLY A 32 -11.26 1.54 -6.63
C GLY A 32 -10.65 2.50 -5.59
N VAL A 33 -9.37 2.35 -5.23
CA VAL A 33 -8.65 3.39 -4.44
C VAL A 33 -8.52 4.69 -5.23
N ALA A 34 -8.18 4.57 -6.50
CA ALA A 34 -8.04 5.74 -7.35
C ALA A 34 -9.36 6.50 -7.51
N LYS A 35 -10.50 5.78 -7.56
CA LYS A 35 -11.85 6.36 -7.50
C LYS A 35 -12.14 7.02 -6.16
N PHE A 36 -11.74 6.38 -5.05
CA PHE A 36 -11.80 7.00 -3.72
C PHE A 36 -11.08 8.34 -3.71
N HIS A 37 -9.81 8.40 -4.12
CA HIS A 37 -9.05 9.65 -4.16
C HIS A 37 -9.66 10.68 -5.12
N ARG A 38 -10.26 10.23 -6.24
CA ARG A 38 -10.98 11.13 -7.14
C ARG A 38 -12.20 11.76 -6.48
N ALA A 39 -13.02 10.99 -5.75
CA ALA A 39 -14.13 11.54 -4.96
C ALA A 39 -13.63 12.42 -3.81
N ASP A 40 -12.65 11.95 -3.03
CA ASP A 40 -12.12 12.70 -1.90
C ASP A 40 -11.54 14.03 -2.34
N ASN A 41 -10.82 14.08 -3.47
CA ASN A 41 -10.29 15.33 -4.02
C ASN A 41 -11.38 16.34 -4.45
N ARG A 42 -12.60 15.88 -4.75
CA ARG A 42 -13.75 16.77 -5.01
C ARG A 42 -14.33 17.35 -3.73
N VAL A 43 -14.26 16.61 -2.62
CA VAL A 43 -14.73 17.04 -1.29
C VAL A 43 -13.66 17.86 -0.55
N HIS A 44 -12.40 17.48 -0.73
CA HIS A 44 -11.20 17.98 -0.07
C HIS A 44 -10.10 18.17 -1.12
N SER A 45 -10.10 19.32 -1.80
CA SER A 45 -9.15 19.56 -2.90
C SER A 45 -7.70 19.48 -2.46
N TYR A 46 -6.98 18.53 -3.04
CA TYR A 46 -5.54 18.35 -2.89
C TYR A 46 -4.81 19.39 -3.73
N GLY A 47 -3.81 20.03 -3.12
CA GLY A 47 -2.87 20.83 -3.89
C GLY A 47 -2.04 19.96 -4.85
N PRO A 48 -1.45 20.54 -5.91
CA PRO A 48 -0.63 19.79 -6.88
C PRO A 48 0.64 19.17 -6.28
N GLN A 49 1.03 19.58 -5.07
CA GLN A 49 2.18 19.07 -4.32
C GLN A 49 1.78 18.01 -3.27
N HIS A 50 0.51 17.59 -3.25
CA HIS A 50 0.04 16.61 -2.26
C HIS A 50 0.61 15.22 -2.60
N GLY A 51 1.04 14.46 -1.60
CA GLY A 51 1.58 13.10 -1.81
C GLY A 51 0.57 12.12 -2.43
N TRP A 52 -0.73 12.42 -2.33
CA TRP A 52 -1.79 11.63 -2.95
C TRP A 52 -2.06 11.97 -4.42
N THR A 53 -1.53 13.09 -4.93
CA THR A 53 -1.81 13.56 -6.29
C THR A 53 -1.56 12.50 -7.37
N PRO A 54 -0.47 11.70 -7.32
CA PRO A 54 -0.23 10.66 -8.31
C PRO A 54 -1.27 9.53 -8.34
N TYR A 55 -2.09 9.37 -7.29
CA TYR A 55 -3.05 8.28 -7.14
C TYR A 55 -4.49 8.69 -7.45
N ILE A 56 -4.75 9.96 -7.75
CA ILE A 56 -6.07 10.41 -8.18
C ILE A 56 -6.34 9.92 -9.60
N LEU A 57 -7.41 9.14 -9.78
CA LEU A 57 -7.88 8.77 -11.11
C LEU A 57 -8.26 10.05 -11.89
N PRO A 58 -7.84 10.23 -13.15
CA PRO A 58 -8.29 11.38 -13.94
C PRO A 58 -9.81 11.37 -14.14
N ASP A 59 -10.45 12.54 -14.20
CA ASP A 59 -11.90 12.65 -14.41
C ASP A 59 -12.37 12.03 -15.73
N SER A 60 -11.52 12.09 -16.77
CA SER A 60 -11.81 11.52 -18.09
C SER A 60 -11.48 10.03 -18.21
N ALA A 61 -10.88 9.41 -17.18
CA ALA A 61 -10.43 8.04 -17.27
C ALA A 61 -11.60 7.04 -17.12
N PRO A 62 -11.63 5.97 -17.94
CA PRO A 62 -12.54 4.86 -17.73
C PRO A 62 -12.29 4.23 -16.35
N THR A 63 -13.37 3.75 -15.73
CA THR A 63 -13.38 3.28 -14.33
C THR A 63 -13.00 1.81 -14.16
N ASP A 64 -12.70 1.12 -15.25
CA ASP A 64 -12.58 -0.34 -15.35
C ASP A 64 -11.41 -0.81 -16.23
N ALA A 65 -10.54 0.10 -16.65
CA ALA A 65 -9.40 -0.23 -17.50
C ALA A 65 -8.07 0.14 -16.83
N VAL A 66 -7.05 -0.69 -17.09
CA VAL A 66 -5.68 -0.35 -16.75
C VAL A 66 -5.28 0.91 -17.49
N LEU A 67 -4.76 1.90 -16.75
CA LEU A 67 -4.29 3.16 -17.30
C LEU A 67 -2.86 3.38 -16.83
N SER A 68 -1.95 3.63 -17.77
CA SER A 68 -0.58 4.08 -17.47
C SER A 68 -0.41 5.50 -18.00
N GLN A 69 0.07 6.42 -17.16
CA GLN A 69 0.32 7.80 -17.57
C GLN A 69 1.64 8.32 -17.01
N LYS A 70 2.27 9.24 -17.75
CA LYS A 70 3.44 9.98 -17.27
C LYS A 70 2.98 11.24 -16.54
N ASN A 71 3.50 11.46 -15.34
CA ASN A 71 3.20 12.62 -14.51
C ASN A 71 4.09 13.82 -14.91
N GLN A 72 3.72 15.02 -14.46
CA GLN A 72 4.44 16.26 -14.79
C GLN A 72 5.88 16.29 -14.25
N ASP A 73 6.15 15.58 -13.15
CA ASP A 73 7.47 15.44 -12.55
C ASP A 73 8.35 14.36 -13.22
N GLY A 74 7.83 13.69 -14.25
CA GLY A 74 8.51 12.63 -14.98
C GLY A 74 8.33 11.22 -14.41
N SER A 75 7.69 11.08 -13.24
CA SER A 75 7.27 9.77 -12.73
C SER A 75 6.14 9.18 -13.58
N TYR A 76 5.81 7.90 -13.35
CA TYR A 76 4.67 7.24 -13.97
C TYR A 76 3.61 6.86 -12.92
N THR A 77 2.34 6.90 -13.30
CA THR A 77 1.25 6.28 -12.52
C THR A 77 0.63 5.14 -13.31
N VAL A 78 0.42 4.00 -12.67
CA VAL A 78 -0.33 2.84 -13.16
C VAL A 78 -1.59 2.65 -12.32
N PHE A 79 -2.75 2.73 -12.94
CA PHE A 79 -4.04 2.33 -12.35
C PHE A 79 -4.33 0.87 -12.75
N PHE A 80 -4.62 -0.01 -11.81
CA PHE A 80 -4.73 -1.46 -12.07
C PHE A 80 -5.86 -2.13 -11.29
N SER A 81 -6.27 -3.34 -11.71
CA SER A 81 -7.23 -4.18 -10.98
C SER A 81 -6.59 -5.46 -10.43
N THR A 82 -5.50 -5.93 -11.02
CA THR A 82 -4.81 -7.17 -10.64
C THR A 82 -3.31 -6.98 -10.47
N LEU A 83 -2.66 -7.88 -9.73
CA LEU A 83 -1.20 -7.88 -9.59
C LEU A 83 -0.50 -8.04 -10.94
N ASP A 84 -0.99 -8.95 -11.79
CA ASP A 84 -0.45 -9.20 -13.12
C ASP A 84 -0.50 -7.94 -14.01
N GLU A 85 -1.61 -7.19 -13.98
CA GLU A 85 -1.73 -5.91 -14.71
C GLU A 85 -0.71 -4.87 -14.25
N MET A 86 -0.54 -4.74 -12.93
CA MET A 86 0.45 -3.84 -12.35
C MET A 86 1.87 -4.23 -12.78
N MET A 87 2.25 -5.50 -12.62
CA MET A 87 3.57 -6.01 -12.98
C MET A 87 3.86 -5.83 -14.47
N ASN A 88 2.89 -6.16 -15.34
CA ASN A 88 3.03 -6.01 -16.78
C ASN A 88 3.20 -4.54 -17.18
N SER A 89 2.42 -3.63 -16.57
CA SER A 89 2.53 -2.19 -16.86
C SER A 89 3.90 -1.64 -16.45
N VAL A 90 4.41 -2.04 -15.28
CA VAL A 90 5.75 -1.68 -14.81
C VAL A 90 6.83 -2.15 -15.78
N VAL A 91 6.76 -3.40 -16.25
CA VAL A 91 7.69 -3.95 -17.24
C VAL A 91 7.64 -3.16 -18.55
N GLN A 92 6.44 -2.85 -19.05
CA GLN A 92 6.26 -2.10 -20.30
C GLN A 92 6.83 -0.68 -20.18
N ILE A 93 6.57 0.02 -19.08
CA ILE A 93 7.13 1.35 -18.83
C ILE A 93 8.66 1.29 -18.79
N SER A 94 9.23 0.32 -18.07
CA SER A 94 10.68 0.14 -17.99
C SER A 94 11.32 -0.11 -19.35
N LYS A 95 10.70 -0.95 -20.19
CA LYS A 95 11.16 -1.24 -21.55
C LYS A 95 11.07 -0.01 -22.46
N ASN A 96 9.95 0.71 -22.41
CA ASN A 96 9.70 1.88 -23.26
C ASN A 96 10.65 3.04 -22.94
N GLU A 97 10.95 3.27 -21.65
CA GLU A 97 11.89 4.31 -21.23
C GLU A 97 13.36 3.84 -21.33
N ASN A 98 13.59 2.55 -21.60
CA ASN A 98 14.91 1.92 -21.54
C ASN A 98 15.63 2.23 -20.21
N GLN A 99 14.87 2.19 -19.11
CA GLN A 99 15.34 2.51 -17.76
C GLN A 99 14.76 1.52 -16.75
N LYS A 100 15.55 1.19 -15.73
CA LYS A 100 15.09 0.37 -14.61
C LYS A 100 14.33 1.22 -13.59
N VAL A 101 13.42 0.57 -12.88
CA VAL A 101 12.66 1.18 -11.78
C VAL A 101 13.52 1.24 -10.53
N SER A 102 13.73 2.45 -10.01
CA SER A 102 14.42 2.68 -8.73
C SER A 102 13.45 2.87 -7.58
N VAL A 103 12.24 3.35 -7.81
CA VAL A 103 11.20 3.48 -6.78
C VAL A 103 9.88 2.95 -7.34
N LEU A 104 9.28 2.00 -6.64
CA LEU A 104 7.95 1.47 -6.94
C LEU A 104 7.05 1.68 -5.74
N ASN A 105 6.13 2.64 -5.84
CA ASN A 105 5.13 2.93 -4.83
C ASN A 105 3.85 2.15 -5.13
N ILE A 106 3.40 1.29 -4.24
CA ILE A 106 2.25 0.41 -4.43
C ILE A 106 1.13 0.83 -3.48
N HIS A 107 0.06 1.38 -4.05
CA HIS A 107 -1.14 1.80 -3.35
C HIS A 107 -2.29 0.84 -3.66
N GLY A 108 -2.43 -0.22 -2.88
CA GLY A 108 -3.51 -1.21 -3.02
C GLY A 108 -4.79 -0.84 -2.27
N HIS A 109 -5.92 -1.40 -2.70
CA HIS A 109 -7.17 -1.28 -1.96
C HIS A 109 -7.08 -1.80 -0.55
N GLY A 110 -7.89 -1.19 0.31
CA GLY A 110 -8.70 -1.99 1.20
C GLY A 110 -9.91 -1.30 1.77
N LEU A 111 -11.04 -1.97 1.56
CA LEU A 111 -12.05 -2.05 2.60
C LEU A 111 -11.38 -2.49 3.91
N PRO A 112 -12.00 -2.29 5.07
CA PRO A 112 -11.35 -2.68 6.30
C PRO A 112 -10.95 -4.17 6.26
N GLY A 113 -9.67 -4.55 6.46
CA GLY A 113 -9.24 -5.96 6.57
C GLY A 113 -8.28 -6.62 5.56
N ALA A 114 -7.88 -6.08 4.39
CA ALA A 114 -6.88 -6.78 3.52
C ALA A 114 -6.17 -5.94 2.43
N MET A 115 -5.27 -6.55 1.67
CA MET A 115 -4.83 -6.17 0.33
C MET A 115 -5.80 -6.81 -0.65
N TRP A 116 -6.59 -6.07 -1.43
CA TRP A 116 -7.73 -6.70 -2.15
C TRP A 116 -7.70 -6.53 -3.66
N PHE A 117 -6.51 -6.54 -4.25
CA PHE A 117 -6.43 -6.84 -5.66
C PHE A 117 -6.06 -8.31 -5.85
N PRO A 118 -6.79 -9.05 -6.69
CA PRO A 118 -6.47 -10.43 -7.01
C PRO A 118 -5.17 -10.54 -7.81
N LYS A 119 -4.53 -11.71 -7.74
CA LYS A 119 -3.28 -11.95 -8.48
C LYS A 119 -3.44 -11.77 -10.00
N ASP A 120 -4.55 -12.24 -10.55
CA ASP A 120 -4.80 -12.29 -11.99
C ASP A 120 -6.30 -12.16 -12.31
N ALA A 121 -6.61 -11.98 -13.61
CA ALA A 121 -7.97 -11.80 -14.08
C ALA A 121 -8.86 -13.05 -13.85
N ALA A 122 -8.29 -14.25 -13.82
CA ALA A 122 -9.06 -15.46 -13.55
C ALA A 122 -9.56 -15.45 -12.09
N THR A 123 -8.71 -15.07 -11.16
CA THR A 123 -9.08 -14.89 -9.76
C THR A 123 -10.05 -13.72 -9.57
N LEU A 124 -9.87 -12.58 -10.24
CA LEU A 124 -10.84 -11.46 -10.20
C LEU A 124 -12.25 -11.87 -10.64
N ASN A 125 -12.35 -12.77 -11.61
CA ASN A 125 -13.61 -13.27 -12.15
C ASN A 125 -14.16 -14.49 -11.38
N SER A 126 -13.48 -14.94 -10.34
CA SER A 126 -13.94 -16.06 -9.51
C SER A 126 -15.15 -15.66 -8.66
N VAL A 127 -15.89 -16.68 -8.19
CA VAL A 127 -17.03 -16.48 -7.28
C VAL A 127 -16.58 -15.80 -5.98
N GLU A 128 -15.40 -16.18 -5.47
CA GLU A 128 -14.79 -15.63 -4.27
C GLU A 128 -14.60 -14.11 -4.36
N CYS A 129 -14.42 -13.56 -5.57
CA CYS A 129 -14.21 -12.14 -5.83
C CYS A 129 -15.44 -11.36 -6.27
N THR A 130 -16.62 -11.96 -6.21
CA THR A 130 -17.86 -11.28 -6.60
C THR A 130 -18.08 -10.01 -5.77
N SER A 131 -18.06 -10.12 -4.44
CA SER A 131 -18.27 -8.98 -3.54
C SER A 131 -17.20 -7.89 -3.71
N TRP A 132 -15.95 -8.30 -3.99
CA TRP A 132 -14.82 -7.41 -4.25
C TRP A 132 -15.00 -6.63 -5.53
N ARG A 133 -15.32 -7.34 -6.60
CA ARG A 133 -15.58 -6.77 -7.91
C ARG A 133 -16.78 -5.82 -7.85
N GLU A 134 -17.84 -6.17 -7.13
CA GLU A 134 -19.01 -5.31 -6.93
C GLU A 134 -18.65 -4.03 -6.16
N ALA A 135 -17.86 -4.14 -5.08
CA ALA A 135 -17.38 -2.98 -4.33
C ALA A 135 -16.49 -2.06 -5.17
N ALA A 136 -15.43 -2.60 -5.79
CA ALA A 136 -14.46 -1.83 -6.58
C ALA A 136 -15.08 -1.23 -7.87
N SER A 137 -16.08 -1.90 -8.46
CA SER A 137 -16.81 -1.38 -9.63
C SER A 137 -17.87 -0.33 -9.29
N GLY A 138 -18.12 -0.07 -7.99
CA GLY A 138 -19.00 1.01 -7.53
C GLY A 138 -18.60 2.39 -8.06
N SER A 139 -19.52 3.36 -7.89
CA SER A 139 -19.23 4.77 -8.21
C SER A 139 -18.12 5.34 -7.32
N ASP A 140 -17.59 6.51 -7.69
CA ASP A 140 -16.61 7.22 -6.85
C ASP A 140 -17.18 7.47 -5.44
N ASP A 141 -18.44 7.91 -5.33
CA ASP A 141 -19.12 8.17 -4.05
C ASP A 141 -19.34 6.89 -3.23
N ALA A 142 -19.58 5.76 -3.90
CA ALA A 142 -19.70 4.46 -3.23
C ALA A 142 -18.34 4.06 -2.64
N ASN A 143 -17.26 4.09 -3.43
CA ASN A 143 -15.91 3.82 -2.95
C ASN A 143 -15.51 4.79 -1.81
N TYR A 144 -15.87 6.07 -1.95
CA TYR A 144 -15.65 7.10 -0.93
C TYR A 144 -16.36 6.78 0.39
N SER A 145 -17.65 6.49 0.33
CA SER A 145 -18.44 6.16 1.53
C SER A 145 -17.97 4.87 2.17
N GLN A 146 -17.55 3.90 1.36
CA GLN A 146 -17.09 2.60 1.81
C GLN A 146 -15.74 2.69 2.55
N TYR A 147 -14.81 3.53 2.06
CA TYR A 147 -13.51 3.77 2.68
C TYR A 147 -13.65 4.31 4.13
N TYR A 148 -14.64 5.17 4.37
CA TYR A 148 -14.95 5.72 5.70
C TYR A 148 -15.96 4.90 6.52
N THR A 149 -16.27 3.67 6.10
CA THR A 149 -17.20 2.82 6.86
C THR A 149 -16.49 2.21 8.08
N PRO A 150 -17.06 2.35 9.29
CA PRO A 150 -16.45 1.77 10.49
C PRO A 150 -16.46 0.24 10.44
N ILE A 151 -15.42 -0.36 11.01
CA ILE A 151 -15.34 -1.81 11.25
C ILE A 151 -15.70 -2.12 12.71
N SER A 152 -16.47 -3.18 12.94
CA SER A 152 -16.87 -3.55 14.30
C SER A 152 -15.75 -4.32 15.02
N ALA A 153 -15.68 -4.18 16.34
CA ALA A 153 -14.79 -4.97 17.20
C ALA A 153 -14.95 -6.48 17.00
N ALA A 154 -16.16 -6.93 16.67
CA ALA A 154 -16.46 -8.32 16.40
C ALA A 154 -15.83 -8.82 15.10
N ASP A 155 -15.88 -8.02 14.03
CA ASP A 155 -15.24 -8.37 12.75
C ASP A 155 -13.72 -8.44 12.90
N ILE A 156 -13.13 -7.47 13.61
CA ILE A 156 -11.68 -7.45 13.89
C ILE A 156 -11.25 -8.72 14.63
N ARG A 157 -11.98 -9.10 15.68
CA ARG A 157 -11.67 -10.31 16.46
C ARG A 157 -11.79 -11.58 15.62
N GLN A 158 -12.80 -11.68 14.77
CA GLN A 158 -12.97 -12.82 13.87
C GLN A 158 -11.84 -12.89 12.84
N ILE A 159 -11.44 -11.76 12.26
CA ILE A 159 -10.32 -11.69 11.31
C ILE A 159 -9.01 -12.11 11.97
N ARG A 160 -8.76 -11.76 13.24
CA ARG A 160 -7.58 -12.26 13.98
C ARG A 160 -7.54 -13.77 14.10
N GLN A 161 -8.69 -14.35 14.42
CA GLN A 161 -8.79 -15.77 14.68
C GLN A 161 -8.47 -16.55 13.41
N ILE A 162 -9.01 -16.12 12.27
CA ILE A 162 -8.72 -16.74 10.97
C ILE A 162 -7.32 -16.39 10.46
N SER A 163 -6.75 -15.23 10.81
CA SER A 163 -5.44 -14.80 10.31
C SER A 163 -4.29 -15.67 10.84
N ASN A 164 -4.50 -16.39 11.94
CA ASN A 164 -3.57 -17.38 12.47
C ASN A 164 -3.87 -18.81 11.99
N SER A 165 -5.00 -19.02 11.31
CA SER A 165 -5.32 -20.31 10.70
C SER A 165 -4.48 -20.48 9.44
N LEU A 166 -3.54 -21.43 9.45
CA LEU A 166 -2.66 -21.73 8.31
C LEU A 166 -3.40 -22.06 7.00
N ASN A 167 -4.70 -22.36 7.08
CA ASN A 167 -5.51 -22.87 5.98
C ASN A 167 -6.55 -21.86 5.47
N PHE A 168 -6.61 -20.64 6.01
CA PHE A 168 -7.53 -19.61 5.52
C PHE A 168 -6.87 -18.72 4.47
N HIS A 169 -7.47 -18.65 3.29
CA HIS A 169 -7.06 -17.78 2.19
C HIS A 169 -8.29 -17.04 1.65
N MET A 170 -8.20 -15.71 1.53
CA MET A 170 -9.18 -14.95 0.76
C MET A 170 -8.67 -14.83 -0.68
N GLY A 171 -9.33 -15.50 -1.63
CA GLY A 171 -8.90 -15.56 -3.03
C GLY A 171 -8.64 -14.20 -3.69
N CYS A 172 -9.29 -13.15 -3.21
CA CYS A 172 -9.23 -11.80 -3.80
C CYS A 172 -8.14 -10.93 -3.20
N THR A 173 -7.33 -11.53 -2.34
CA THR A 173 -6.23 -10.87 -1.67
C THR A 173 -4.91 -11.35 -2.25
N THR A 174 -3.93 -10.44 -2.24
CA THR A 174 -2.58 -10.76 -2.68
C THR A 174 -1.67 -10.80 -1.46
N GLY A 175 -1.09 -11.96 -1.18
CA GLY A 175 -0.01 -12.12 -0.22
C GLY A 175 1.29 -12.57 -0.85
N LEU A 176 2.24 -12.95 0.01
CA LEU A 176 3.57 -13.37 -0.43
C LEU A 176 3.49 -14.54 -1.43
N ARG A 177 2.57 -15.48 -1.25
CA ARG A 177 2.38 -16.62 -2.16
C ARG A 177 1.91 -16.16 -3.53
N GLU A 178 0.98 -15.22 -3.59
CA GLU A 178 0.45 -14.66 -4.83
C GLU A 178 1.55 -13.87 -5.56
N TRP A 179 2.35 -13.09 -4.82
CA TRP A 179 3.54 -12.42 -5.35
C TRP A 179 4.56 -13.41 -5.92
N GLN A 180 4.85 -14.51 -5.21
CA GLN A 180 5.73 -15.57 -5.70
C GLN A 180 5.20 -16.18 -6.99
N ASN A 181 3.91 -16.51 -7.04
CA ASN A 181 3.27 -17.10 -8.21
C ASN A 181 3.29 -16.14 -9.41
N ALA A 182 2.92 -14.88 -9.21
CA ALA A 182 2.88 -13.86 -10.27
C ALA A 182 4.30 -13.55 -10.78
N THR A 183 5.27 -13.40 -9.89
CA THR A 183 6.68 -13.15 -10.27
C THR A 183 7.28 -14.35 -11.00
N ALA A 184 6.91 -15.59 -10.64
CA ALA A 184 7.36 -16.78 -11.37
C ALA A 184 6.80 -16.84 -12.80
N LYS A 185 5.54 -16.39 -13.00
CA LYS A 185 4.94 -16.24 -14.33
C LYS A 185 5.54 -15.07 -15.12
N ASN A 186 5.93 -14.00 -14.43
CA ASN A 186 6.45 -12.76 -15.01
C ASN A 186 7.85 -12.43 -14.46
N SER A 187 8.85 -13.23 -14.86
CA SER A 187 10.23 -13.05 -14.40
C SER A 187 10.86 -11.74 -14.88
N GLU A 188 10.31 -11.13 -15.94
CA GLU A 188 10.74 -9.82 -16.45
C GLU A 188 10.48 -8.69 -15.45
N PHE A 189 9.46 -8.82 -14.60
CA PHE A 189 9.17 -7.83 -13.56
C PHE A 189 10.38 -7.61 -12.64
N LYS A 190 11.04 -8.69 -12.20
CA LYS A 190 12.26 -8.59 -11.38
C LYS A 190 13.41 -7.93 -12.15
N MET A 191 13.51 -8.17 -13.46
CA MET A 191 14.57 -7.59 -14.29
C MET A 191 14.36 -6.09 -14.53
N ALA A 192 13.12 -5.61 -14.50
CA ALA A 192 12.75 -4.20 -14.60
C ALA A 192 13.16 -3.37 -13.37
N LEU A 193 13.36 -4.00 -12.21
CA LEU A 193 13.82 -3.33 -11.00
C LEU A 193 15.33 -3.10 -11.02
N SER A 194 15.78 -1.97 -10.48
CA SER A 194 17.19 -1.72 -10.19
C SER A 194 17.67 -2.56 -9.00
N ASN A 195 19.00 -2.75 -8.88
CA ASN A 195 19.56 -3.57 -7.79
C ASN A 195 19.41 -2.92 -6.41
N ASP A 196 19.27 -1.59 -6.40
CA ASP A 196 19.06 -0.69 -5.28
C ASP A 196 17.61 -0.16 -5.23
N ALA A 197 16.69 -0.84 -5.90
CA ALA A 197 15.30 -0.40 -5.96
C ALA A 197 14.64 -0.39 -4.58
N GLU A 198 13.74 0.57 -4.41
CA GLU A 198 12.91 0.72 -3.24
C GLU A 198 11.45 0.42 -3.57
N LEU A 199 10.84 -0.46 -2.80
CA LEU A 199 9.43 -0.81 -2.95
C LEU A 199 8.70 -0.30 -1.72
N HIS A 200 7.75 0.61 -1.93
CA HIS A 200 6.97 1.22 -0.86
C HIS A 200 5.53 0.71 -0.95
N PHE A 201 5.02 0.07 0.08
CA PHE A 201 3.61 -0.34 0.18
C PHE A 201 2.85 0.71 0.99
N ALA A 202 2.11 1.55 0.26
CA ALA A 202 1.67 2.87 0.71
C ALA A 202 0.33 2.94 1.41
N SER A 203 -0.58 2.11 0.96
CA SER A 203 -1.76 1.72 1.69
C SER A 203 -1.59 0.26 2.04
N CYS A 204 -2.39 -0.23 2.99
CA CYS A 204 -2.33 -1.58 3.53
C CYS A 204 -1.30 -1.71 4.65
N VAL A 205 -1.82 -1.72 5.88
CA VAL A 205 -1.05 -2.02 7.08
C VAL A 205 -0.55 -3.45 6.99
N VAL A 206 0.77 -3.59 6.89
CA VAL A 206 1.43 -4.86 7.16
C VAL A 206 1.59 -4.93 8.68
N GLY A 207 0.81 -5.79 9.33
CA GLY A 207 0.67 -5.80 10.79
C GLY A 207 2.01 -5.79 11.55
N LEU A 208 2.02 -5.24 12.78
CA LEU A 208 3.24 -5.13 13.59
C LEU A 208 3.83 -6.46 14.09
N GLY A 209 3.45 -7.64 13.59
CA GLY A 209 4.07 -8.90 14.04
C GLY A 209 4.54 -9.81 12.92
N LEU A 210 4.67 -11.10 13.26
CA LEU A 210 5.39 -12.10 12.50
C LEU A 210 4.92 -12.30 11.06
N ALA A 211 3.62 -12.21 10.78
CA ALA A 211 3.13 -12.40 9.41
C ALA A 211 3.42 -11.15 8.55
N GLY A 212 3.35 -9.96 9.14
CA GLY A 212 3.81 -8.74 8.49
C GLY A 212 5.33 -8.69 8.27
N ASP A 213 6.08 -9.23 9.22
CA ASP A 213 7.51 -9.45 9.11
C ASP A 213 7.87 -10.38 7.94
N LYS A 214 7.24 -11.56 7.91
CA LYS A 214 7.42 -12.57 6.85
C LYS A 214 7.05 -12.03 5.48
N PHE A 215 5.97 -11.24 5.37
CA PHE A 215 5.59 -10.61 4.12
C PHE A 215 6.69 -9.66 3.65
N THR A 216 7.08 -8.69 4.49
CA THR A 216 8.06 -7.65 4.13
C THR A 216 9.42 -8.26 3.75
N LEU A 217 9.92 -9.21 4.55
CA LEU A 217 11.15 -9.97 4.24
C LEU A 217 11.02 -10.82 2.98
N GLY A 218 9.87 -11.48 2.82
CA GLY A 218 9.60 -12.36 1.70
C GLY A 218 9.59 -11.61 0.38
N ILE A 219 8.96 -10.43 0.33
CA ILE A 219 8.97 -9.55 -0.84
C ILE A 219 10.38 -9.07 -1.16
N ALA A 220 11.13 -8.61 -0.14
CA ALA A 220 12.50 -8.16 -0.33
C ALA A 220 13.40 -9.27 -0.90
N SER A 221 13.30 -10.47 -0.33
CA SER A 221 14.03 -11.66 -0.78
C SER A 221 13.62 -12.13 -2.18
N LEU A 222 12.32 -12.03 -2.50
CA LEU A 222 11.77 -12.43 -3.80
C LEU A 222 12.24 -11.49 -4.92
N LEU A 223 12.15 -10.18 -4.70
CA LEU A 223 12.24 -9.18 -5.77
C LEU A 223 13.60 -8.48 -5.85
N LEU A 224 14.31 -8.27 -4.74
CA LEU A 224 15.40 -7.29 -4.70
C LEU A 224 16.80 -7.90 -4.60
N GLY A 225 17.78 -7.11 -5.05
CA GLY A 225 19.19 -7.38 -4.83
C GLY A 225 19.69 -6.87 -3.47
N PRO A 226 20.99 -7.04 -3.17
CA PRO A 226 21.56 -6.69 -1.87
C PRO A 226 21.39 -5.25 -1.38
N SER A 227 21.23 -4.32 -2.32
CA SER A 227 21.14 -2.89 -2.04
C SER A 227 19.71 -2.36 -2.01
N GLY A 228 18.72 -3.20 -2.35
CA GLY A 228 17.32 -2.79 -2.37
C GLY A 228 16.71 -2.77 -0.98
N ARG A 229 15.52 -2.17 -0.88
CA ARG A 229 14.72 -2.19 0.34
C ARG A 229 13.23 -2.28 0.07
N VAL A 230 12.52 -2.85 1.03
CA VAL A 230 11.06 -2.84 1.06
C VAL A 230 10.60 -2.07 2.29
N GLU A 231 9.71 -1.12 2.09
CA GLU A 231 9.06 -0.35 3.14
C GLU A 231 7.57 -0.67 3.13
N THR A 232 7.06 -1.13 4.26
CA THR A 232 5.65 -1.39 4.46
C THR A 232 5.15 -0.49 5.58
N SER A 233 4.14 0.33 5.29
CA SER A 233 3.49 1.13 6.32
C SER A 233 2.82 0.19 7.33
N THR A 234 3.07 0.40 8.62
CA THR A 234 2.60 -0.47 9.71
C THR A 234 1.71 0.23 10.71
N ASN A 235 1.70 1.56 10.78
CA ASN A 235 0.74 2.26 11.61
C ASN A 235 -0.31 3.01 10.81
N PHE A 236 -1.52 2.47 10.85
CA PHE A 236 -2.60 3.07 11.65
C PHE A 236 -2.66 2.40 13.04
N GLY A 237 -1.49 2.27 13.67
CA GLY A 237 -1.26 1.51 14.89
C GLY A 237 -1.50 0.01 14.77
N LEU A 238 -0.84 -0.77 15.62
CA LEU A 238 -1.44 -1.78 16.50
C LEU A 238 -0.94 -3.25 16.29
N GLY A 239 -1.50 -4.32 16.87
CA GLY A 239 -0.95 -5.69 16.74
C GLY A 239 -0.89 -6.37 15.35
N ASP A 240 -0.23 -7.53 15.20
CA ASP A 240 -0.33 -8.34 13.98
C ASP A 240 -1.75 -8.90 13.75
N TRP A 241 -2.38 -8.52 12.64
CA TRP A 241 -3.62 -9.10 12.12
C TRP A 241 -3.48 -9.47 10.64
N SER A 242 -2.24 -9.49 10.13
CA SER A 242 -2.00 -9.91 8.76
C SER A 242 -2.47 -11.35 8.59
N MET A 243 -3.18 -11.61 7.49
CA MET A 243 -3.50 -12.98 7.10
C MET A 243 -2.21 -13.78 6.96
N PRO A 244 -2.24 -15.13 7.11
CA PRO A 244 -1.05 -15.94 6.96
C PRO A 244 -0.37 -15.73 5.59
N GLN A 245 -1.13 -15.19 4.61
CA GLN A 245 -0.72 -14.89 3.25
C GLN A 245 -1.36 -13.58 2.74
N GLY A 246 -1.19 -12.41 3.40
CA GLY A 246 -1.72 -11.14 2.85
C GLY A 246 -1.41 -9.88 3.66
N MET A 247 -1.53 -8.70 3.05
CA MET A 247 -1.56 -7.40 3.77
C MET A 247 -2.98 -7.11 4.30
N GLY A 248 -3.14 -6.29 5.34
CA GLY A 248 -4.37 -6.07 6.13
C GLY A 248 -4.75 -4.59 6.26
N PHE A 249 -5.99 -4.25 6.62
CA PHE A 249 -6.35 -2.91 7.12
C PHE A 249 -6.93 -3.01 8.52
N TRP A 250 -6.73 -1.95 9.29
CA TRP A 250 -7.24 -1.70 10.63
C TRP A 250 -6.66 -2.60 11.68
N ASP A 251 -5.63 -2.04 12.24
CA ASP A 251 -4.91 -2.65 13.28
C ASP A 251 -5.37 -1.89 14.55
N TYR A 252 -5.97 -2.60 15.54
CA TYR A 252 -6.50 -2.05 16.80
C TYR A 252 -5.80 -2.56 18.08
N GLN A 253 -5.09 -1.72 18.85
CA GLN A 253 -4.22 -2.10 20.01
C GLN A 253 -5.11 -2.28 21.21
N THR A 254 -6.14 -1.46 21.26
CA THR A 254 -7.09 -1.39 22.35
C THR A 254 -8.47 -1.13 21.79
N ASP A 255 -9.48 -1.62 22.49
CA ASP A 255 -10.88 -1.28 22.21
C ASP A 255 -11.11 0.25 22.33
N GLN A 256 -10.31 0.94 23.15
CA GLN A 256 -10.36 2.40 23.30
C GLN A 256 -9.91 3.13 22.03
N GLN A 257 -8.83 2.67 21.38
CA GLN A 257 -8.39 3.25 20.12
C GLN A 257 -9.35 2.93 18.98
N LEU A 258 -9.88 1.71 18.93
CA LEU A 258 -10.98 1.37 18.03
C LEU A 258 -12.17 2.32 18.21
N GLN A 259 -12.55 2.60 19.44
CA GLN A 259 -13.64 3.52 19.73
C GLN A 259 -13.31 4.95 19.30
N GLN A 260 -12.10 5.44 19.58
CA GLN A 260 -11.64 6.78 19.21
C GLN A 260 -11.54 6.95 17.68
N ASP A 261 -10.96 6.00 16.97
CA ASP A 261 -10.76 6.09 15.53
C ASP A 261 -12.09 5.89 14.78
N ASN A 262 -12.97 5.00 15.24
CA ASN A 262 -14.35 4.92 14.72
C ASN A 262 -15.15 6.21 14.98
N GLN A 263 -14.84 6.96 16.05
CA GLN A 263 -15.46 8.27 16.30
C GLN A 263 -14.87 9.37 15.42
N ASN A 264 -13.55 9.38 15.18
CA ASN A 264 -12.90 10.47 14.46
C ASN A 264 -12.93 10.26 12.94
N TYR A 265 -12.66 9.05 12.48
CA TYR A 265 -12.46 8.74 11.05
C TYR A 265 -13.75 8.81 10.25
N VAL A 266 -14.86 8.29 10.80
CA VAL A 266 -16.18 8.29 10.16
C VAL A 266 -16.74 9.73 10.03
N ASN A 267 -16.40 10.59 10.99
CA ASN A 267 -16.97 11.94 11.12
C ASN A 267 -16.11 13.01 10.44
N ASN A 268 -14.79 12.97 10.57
CA ASN A 268 -13.92 14.05 10.09
C ASN A 268 -13.57 13.90 8.60
N ARG A 269 -13.45 12.66 8.09
CA ARG A 269 -13.21 12.31 6.67
C ARG A 269 -12.09 13.07 5.95
N GLN A 270 -11.07 13.54 6.66
CA GLN A 270 -9.99 14.36 6.11
C GLN A 270 -8.71 13.55 5.93
N ASP A 271 -8.69 12.62 4.97
CA ASP A 271 -7.51 11.76 4.75
C ASP A 271 -6.25 12.56 4.37
N SER A 272 -6.42 13.70 3.68
CA SER A 272 -5.34 14.66 3.40
C SER A 272 -4.69 15.26 4.65
N GLN A 273 -5.41 15.38 5.77
CA GLN A 273 -4.85 15.82 7.06
C GLN A 273 -4.28 14.65 7.88
N ILE A 274 -4.63 13.42 7.47
CA ILE A 274 -4.17 12.15 8.05
C ILE A 274 -3.00 11.58 7.23
N ALA A 275 -2.31 12.40 6.43
CA ALA A 275 -0.96 12.12 5.93
C ALA A 275 0.00 12.05 7.13
N GLN A 276 -0.02 10.92 7.83
CA GLN A 276 0.57 10.75 9.14
C GLN A 276 2.03 10.31 9.01
N LYS A 277 2.85 10.91 9.88
CA LYS A 277 4.06 10.24 10.33
C LYS A 277 3.65 8.92 10.97
N GLY A 278 4.12 7.82 10.42
CA GLY A 278 3.70 6.47 10.81
C GLY A 278 4.87 5.62 11.31
N VAL A 279 4.55 4.40 11.69
CA VAL A 279 5.54 3.33 11.87
C VAL A 279 5.68 2.64 10.54
N VAL A 280 6.91 2.45 10.07
CA VAL A 280 7.22 1.74 8.83
C VAL A 280 8.10 0.56 9.17
N ARG A 281 7.77 -0.61 8.63
CA ARG A 281 8.64 -1.79 8.67
C ARG A 281 9.51 -1.76 7.42
N ILE A 282 10.80 -1.94 7.65
CA ILE A 282 11.81 -1.83 6.61
C ILE A 282 12.55 -3.15 6.55
N ALA A 283 12.48 -3.83 5.41
CA ALA A 283 13.38 -4.94 5.10
C ALA A 283 14.56 -4.43 4.27
N ALA A 284 15.77 -4.63 4.81
CA ALA A 284 17.05 -4.29 4.17
C ALA A 284 18.07 -5.40 4.45
N GLN A 285 19.13 -5.50 3.64
CA GLN A 285 20.22 -6.43 3.94
C GLN A 285 21.14 -5.87 5.04
N ASP A 286 21.37 -6.72 6.05
CA ASP A 286 22.46 -6.57 7.01
C ASP A 286 23.49 -7.67 6.73
N GLY A 287 24.59 -7.29 6.08
CA GLY A 287 25.56 -8.25 5.54
C GLY A 287 24.98 -9.05 4.36
N LYS A 288 24.76 -10.36 4.57
CA LYS A 288 24.19 -11.28 3.55
C LYS A 288 22.77 -11.74 3.89
N GLN A 289 22.18 -11.22 4.95
CA GLN A 289 20.86 -11.63 5.43
C GLN A 289 19.90 -10.45 5.36
N TRP A 290 18.69 -10.70 4.86
CA TRP A 290 17.60 -9.75 5.00
C TRP A 290 17.15 -9.70 6.45
N LYS A 291 16.99 -8.47 6.97
CA LYS A 291 16.46 -8.21 8.30
C LYS A 291 15.40 -7.12 8.23
N THR A 292 14.48 -7.16 9.18
CA THR A 292 13.51 -6.09 9.37
C THR A 292 13.85 -5.20 10.55
N SER A 293 13.33 -3.98 10.48
CA SER A 293 13.29 -3.04 11.60
C SER A 293 12.00 -2.25 11.52
N LEU A 294 11.48 -1.82 12.67
CA LEU A 294 10.31 -0.94 12.77
C LEU A 294 10.77 0.46 13.12
N TRP A 295 10.29 1.46 12.39
CA TRP A 295 10.67 2.86 12.56
C TRP A 295 9.44 3.72 12.75
N ALA A 296 9.30 4.34 13.91
CA ALA A 296 8.25 5.32 14.19
C ALA A 296 8.54 6.68 13.56
N ASP A 297 7.50 7.52 13.48
CA ASP A 297 7.53 8.90 13.01
C ASP A 297 8.05 9.10 11.57
N GLN A 298 7.98 8.08 10.72
CA GLN A 298 8.41 8.17 9.33
C GLN A 298 7.37 8.92 8.48
N ASN A 299 7.83 9.88 7.69
CA ASN A 299 7.00 10.48 6.65
C ASN A 299 6.93 9.54 5.45
N PHE A 300 5.94 8.66 5.47
CA PHE A 300 5.74 7.66 4.44
C PHE A 300 5.21 8.27 3.11
N MET A 301 4.71 9.51 3.13
CA MET A 301 4.16 10.18 1.94
C MET A 301 5.19 10.92 1.08
N ASN A 302 6.48 10.79 1.40
CA ASN A 302 7.57 11.32 0.57
C ASN A 302 7.95 10.32 -0.54
N LEU A 303 7.07 10.16 -1.52
CA LEU A 303 7.06 9.04 -2.47
C LEU A 303 7.87 9.30 -3.77
N ASN A 304 8.43 10.50 -3.93
CA ASN A 304 9.10 10.95 -5.15
C ASN A 304 10.63 10.80 -5.12
N GLY A 305 11.15 10.05 -4.16
CA GLY A 305 12.58 9.80 -4.02
C GLY A 305 12.90 8.77 -2.95
N PRO A 306 14.18 8.43 -2.75
CA PRO A 306 14.57 7.52 -1.70
C PRO A 306 14.17 8.08 -0.33
N SER A 307 13.33 7.35 0.40
CA SER A 307 13.03 7.60 1.82
C SER A 307 14.30 7.87 2.64
N VAL A 308 14.23 8.90 3.47
CA VAL A 308 15.25 9.22 4.48
C VAL A 308 14.71 8.77 5.83
N LEU A 309 15.42 7.85 6.48
CA LEU A 309 15.05 7.39 7.82
C LEU A 309 15.29 8.52 8.81
N THR A 310 14.20 9.08 9.33
CA THR A 310 14.24 10.32 10.14
C THR A 310 13.64 10.18 11.54
N GLY A 311 13.34 8.95 11.97
CA GLY A 311 12.60 8.68 13.21
C GLY A 311 13.24 7.61 14.09
N THR A 312 12.46 7.08 15.04
CA THR A 312 12.98 6.22 16.11
C THR A 312 12.73 4.75 15.79
N GLN A 313 13.76 3.92 15.87
CA GLN A 313 13.58 2.48 15.79
C GLN A 313 12.81 1.97 17.02
N ILE A 314 11.73 1.24 16.81
CA ILE A 314 10.89 0.64 17.87
C ILE A 314 10.93 -0.88 17.82
N TYR A 315 10.44 -1.51 18.89
CA TYR A 315 10.39 -2.97 19.02
C TYR A 315 9.01 -3.51 18.63
N GLU A 316 9.01 -4.76 18.20
CA GLU A 316 7.81 -5.50 17.82
C GLU A 316 6.88 -5.71 19.02
N VAL A 317 5.58 -5.53 18.81
CA VAL A 317 4.57 -5.73 19.87
C VAL A 317 4.01 -7.14 19.76
N GLN A 318 4.18 -7.96 20.81
CA GLN A 318 3.54 -9.27 20.88
C GLN A 318 2.03 -9.12 21.12
N THR A 319 1.23 -9.84 20.33
CA THR A 319 -0.22 -9.81 20.45
C THR A 319 -0.74 -11.03 21.21
N GLN A 320 -1.65 -10.80 22.15
CA GLN A 320 -2.33 -11.88 22.86
C GLN A 320 -3.44 -12.49 21.98
N ILE A 321 -3.50 -13.81 21.95
CA ILE A 321 -4.54 -14.61 21.28
C ILE A 321 -5.70 -14.80 22.27
N PHE A 322 -6.92 -14.50 21.84
CA PHE A 322 -8.08 -14.46 22.73
C PHE A 322 -9.03 -15.67 22.58
N SER A 323 -8.82 -16.63 21.68
CA SER A 323 -9.70 -17.80 21.54
C SER A 323 -9.14 -18.95 20.68
N ASP A 324 -9.56 -20.18 21.00
CA ASP A 324 -9.18 -21.43 20.32
C ASP A 324 -10.18 -21.86 19.23
N ARG A 325 -11.27 -21.10 19.00
CA ARG A 325 -12.33 -21.48 18.05
C ARG A 325 -12.28 -20.63 16.77
N THR A 326 -12.09 -21.30 15.64
CA THR A 326 -12.23 -20.70 14.30
C THR A 326 -13.71 -20.41 14.00
N PRO A 327 -14.08 -19.18 13.60
CA PRO A 327 -15.46 -18.87 13.21
C PRO A 327 -15.85 -19.61 11.91
N ALA A 328 -17.13 -19.94 11.73
CA ALA A 328 -17.62 -20.63 10.53
C ALA A 328 -17.75 -19.70 9.30
N SER A 329 -17.92 -18.40 9.54
CA SER A 329 -17.92 -17.35 8.53
C SER A 329 -17.41 -16.04 9.14
N VAL A 330 -16.91 -15.16 8.28
CA VAL A 330 -16.47 -13.81 8.66
C VAL A 330 -17.09 -12.78 7.75
N ARG A 331 -17.49 -11.63 8.30
CA ARG A 331 -17.97 -10.52 7.50
C ARG A 331 -16.80 -9.91 6.73
N ILE A 332 -16.98 -9.69 5.44
CA ILE A 332 -16.11 -8.79 4.69
C ILE A 332 -16.33 -7.40 5.29
N PRO A 333 -15.32 -6.80 5.94
CA PRO A 333 -15.59 -5.56 6.65
C PRO A 333 -15.91 -4.41 5.69
N GLY A 334 -16.61 -3.41 6.21
CA GLY A 334 -17.15 -2.33 5.39
C GLY A 334 -18.30 -2.78 4.46
N THR A 335 -18.72 -4.05 4.50
CA THR A 335 -19.83 -4.58 3.69
C THR A 335 -20.83 -5.36 4.55
N SER A 336 -22.00 -5.67 3.99
CA SER A 336 -22.97 -6.59 4.60
C SER A 336 -22.72 -8.07 4.24
N VAL A 337 -21.63 -8.39 3.52
CA VAL A 337 -21.38 -9.71 2.96
C VAL A 337 -20.53 -10.56 3.91
N TYR A 338 -20.84 -11.85 4.00
CA TYR A 338 -20.08 -12.84 4.79
C TYR A 338 -19.41 -13.85 3.85
N THR A 339 -18.17 -14.22 4.16
CA THR A 339 -17.46 -15.32 3.52
C THR A 339 -17.34 -16.50 4.48
N THR A 340 -17.54 -17.71 3.99
CA THR A 340 -17.35 -18.93 4.77
C THR A 340 -15.87 -19.14 5.06
N VAL A 341 -15.56 -19.63 6.26
CA VAL A 341 -14.21 -20.06 6.62
C VAL A 341 -14.14 -21.56 6.39
N GLU A 342 -13.39 -21.97 5.38
CA GLU A 342 -13.13 -23.40 5.16
C GLU A 342 -12.19 -23.91 6.26
N VAL A 343 -12.71 -24.74 7.14
CA VAL A 343 -11.90 -25.51 8.09
C VAL A 343 -11.49 -26.78 7.36
N ALA A 344 -10.22 -26.89 6.98
CA ALA A 344 -9.70 -28.15 6.46
C ALA A 344 -9.91 -29.26 7.51
N GLN A 345 -10.57 -30.35 7.11
CA GLN A 345 -10.73 -31.55 7.92
C GLN A 345 -9.41 -32.31 8.05
#